data_AF-A0A7C2U498-F1
#
_entry.id   AF-A0A7C2U498-F1
#
_cell.length_a   1.000
_cell.length_b   1.000
_cell.length_c   1.000
_cell.angle_alpha   90.00
_cell.angle_beta   90.00
_cell.angle_gamma   90.00
#
_symmetry.space_group_name_H-M   'P 1'
#
loop_
_entity.id
_entity.type
_entity.pdbx_description
1 polymer ?
#
loop_
_entity_poly.entity_id
_entity_poly.type
_entity_poly.pdbx_seq_one_letter_code
_entity_poly.pdbx_strand_id
1 'polypeptide(L)'
;MSPLATKKWRERFIFGKHYRREFEVQSQLLASLQAEIAGIDDATLRRPEKPGKWSILQVIQHLADTEVVYRYRMRMILAQPTPEIQGYDQDLWATNLNYNDMDLSEALEIIRVLRAANLKMLRGLNETQLERSGMHNERGPESIRKILQMIAAHDILHLNQIRRIKKAHGV
;
A
#
# COMPACT_ATOMS: atom_id res chain seq x y z
N MET A 1 -9.41 15.64 26.85
CA MET A 1 -8.53 14.48 27.13
C MET A 1 -9.43 13.25 27.24
N SER A 2 -9.37 12.33 26.27
CA SER A 2 -10.24 11.15 26.22
C SER A 2 -9.58 9.95 26.91
N PRO A 3 -10.22 9.31 27.91
CA PRO A 3 -9.65 8.21 28.68
C PRO A 3 -10.14 6.86 28.14
N LEU A 4 -9.52 6.35 27.08
CA LEU A 4 -9.68 4.93 26.68
C LEU A 4 -8.35 4.35 26.16
N ALA A 5 -7.36 4.36 27.04
CA ALA A 5 -6.14 3.56 26.92
C ALA A 5 -6.09 2.55 28.07
N THR A 6 -6.73 1.39 27.91
CA THR A 6 -6.56 0.26 28.84
C THR A 6 -6.41 -1.07 28.10
N LYS A 7 -5.13 -1.41 27.84
CA LYS A 7 -4.48 -2.70 28.18
C LYS A 7 -5.14 -4.07 27.88
N LYS A 8 -6.17 -4.19 27.02
CA LYS A 8 -6.86 -5.49 26.79
C LYS A 8 -6.76 -6.11 25.38
N TRP A 9 -5.92 -5.57 24.49
CA TRP A 9 -5.80 -6.08 23.11
C TRP A 9 -4.60 -6.99 22.83
N ARG A 10 -3.76 -7.31 23.84
CA ARG A 10 -2.47 -8.00 23.62
C ARG A 10 -2.50 -9.53 23.68
N GLU A 11 -3.60 -10.20 24.05
CA GLU A 11 -3.51 -11.61 24.49
C GLU A 11 -4.49 -12.60 23.85
N ARG A 12 -4.91 -12.43 22.59
CA ARG A 12 -5.85 -13.42 22.02
C ARG A 12 -5.70 -13.87 20.58
N PHE A 13 -4.51 -13.78 20.01
CA PHE A 13 -4.19 -14.57 18.82
C PHE A 13 -2.72 -14.99 18.90
N ILE A 14 -2.48 -16.30 18.88
CA ILE A 14 -1.17 -16.87 18.57
C ILE A 14 -0.92 -16.51 17.11
N PHE A 15 -0.37 -15.31 16.90
CA PHE A 15 0.27 -14.97 15.65
C PHE A 15 1.39 -15.97 15.43
N GLY A 16 1.50 -16.52 14.21
CA GLY A 16 2.82 -16.92 13.73
C GLY A 16 3.73 -15.71 13.92
N LYS A 17 4.78 -15.83 14.75
CA LYS A 17 5.68 -14.73 15.15
C LYS A 17 6.36 -14.00 13.97
N HIS A 18 6.12 -14.44 12.74
CA HIS A 18 6.93 -14.14 11.56
C HIS A 18 6.42 -12.99 10.68
N TYR A 19 5.21 -12.43 10.89
CA TYR A 19 4.65 -11.38 9.99
C TYR A 19 4.10 -10.14 10.68
N ARG A 20 4.34 -10.02 11.99
CA ARG A 20 3.85 -8.89 12.79
C ARG A 20 4.32 -7.55 12.20
N ARG A 21 5.54 -7.53 11.67
CA ARG A 21 6.19 -6.33 11.14
C ARG A 21 5.53 -5.86 9.84
N GLU A 22 5.26 -6.75 8.90
CA GLU A 22 4.66 -6.44 7.60
C GLU A 22 3.24 -5.91 7.77
N PHE A 23 2.45 -6.55 8.64
CA PHE A 23 1.14 -6.05 9.02
C PHE A 23 1.20 -4.68 9.70
N GLU A 24 2.19 -4.49 10.59
CA GLU A 24 2.35 -3.22 11.30
C GLU A 24 2.71 -2.09 10.33
N VAL A 25 3.69 -2.31 9.46
CA VAL A 25 4.08 -1.36 8.39
C VAL A 25 2.86 -0.99 7.55
N GLN A 26 2.14 -1.98 7.03
CA GLN A 26 0.97 -1.72 6.19
C GLN A 26 -0.18 -1.05 6.96
N SER A 27 -0.33 -1.33 8.25
CA SER A 27 -1.36 -0.68 9.07
C SER A 27 -1.06 0.79 9.35
N GLN A 28 0.21 1.19 9.28
CA GLN A 28 0.68 2.55 9.57
C GLN A 28 0.81 3.43 8.33
N LEU A 29 0.67 2.89 7.11
CA LEU A 29 0.88 3.64 5.87
C LEU A 29 0.09 4.95 5.86
N LEU A 30 -1.24 4.90 6.07
CA LEU A 30 -2.09 6.09 5.97
C LEU A 30 -1.66 7.20 6.94
N ALA A 31 -1.42 6.84 8.21
CA ALA A 31 -0.97 7.79 9.21
C ALA A 31 0.42 8.38 8.86
N SER A 32 1.29 7.55 8.28
CA SER A 32 2.61 7.97 7.83
C SER A 32 2.51 8.92 6.62
N LEU A 33 1.66 8.63 5.63
CA LEU A 33 1.42 9.52 4.49
C LEU A 33 0.88 10.88 4.96
N GLN A 34 -0.14 10.88 5.83
CA GLN A 34 -0.71 12.10 6.40
C GLN A 34 0.32 12.93 7.15
N ALA A 35 1.19 12.30 7.93
CA ALA A 35 2.27 12.99 8.62
C ALA A 35 3.31 13.56 7.66
N GLU A 36 3.67 12.84 6.59
CA GLU A 36 4.65 13.31 5.61
C GLU A 36 4.16 14.50 4.80
N ILE A 37 2.85 14.58 4.48
CA ILE A 37 2.30 15.65 3.64
C ILE A 37 1.69 16.81 4.43
N ALA A 38 1.67 16.73 5.76
CA ALA A 38 1.08 17.77 6.60
C ALA A 38 1.75 19.14 6.37
N GLY A 39 0.95 20.15 6.05
CA GLY A 39 1.42 21.52 5.85
C GLY A 39 2.07 21.81 4.49
N ILE A 40 2.12 20.83 3.58
CA ILE A 40 2.60 21.03 2.21
C ILE A 40 1.44 21.59 1.37
N ASP A 41 1.69 22.65 0.61
CA ASP A 41 0.70 23.23 -0.30
C ASP A 41 0.45 22.33 -1.53
N ASP A 42 -0.74 22.47 -2.13
CA ASP A 42 -1.17 21.65 -3.27
C ASP A 42 -0.23 21.78 -4.50
N ALA A 43 0.30 22.97 -4.77
CA ALA A 43 1.21 23.16 -5.89
C ALA A 43 2.52 22.38 -5.69
N THR A 44 3.06 22.34 -4.47
CA THR A 44 4.23 21.54 -4.11
C THR A 44 3.93 20.04 -4.18
N LEU A 45 2.75 19.59 -3.74
CA LEU A 45 2.33 18.17 -3.83
C LEU A 45 2.30 17.67 -5.28
N ARG A 46 1.93 18.54 -6.22
CA ARG A 46 1.85 18.26 -7.66
C ARG A 46 3.16 18.48 -8.42
N ARG A 47 4.22 18.94 -7.75
CA ARG A 47 5.50 19.24 -8.39
C ARG A 47 6.50 18.09 -8.22
N PRO A 48 7.02 17.51 -9.32
CA PRO A 48 8.02 16.44 -9.23
C PRO A 48 9.39 16.97 -8.79
N GLU A 49 10.23 16.09 -8.24
CA GLU A 49 11.61 16.45 -7.83
C GLU A 49 12.51 16.79 -9.03
N LYS A 50 12.18 16.28 -10.23
CA LYS A 50 12.85 16.58 -11.51
C LYS A 50 11.97 16.15 -12.70
N PRO A 51 12.24 16.64 -13.92
CA PRO A 51 11.51 16.21 -15.12
C PRO A 51 11.50 14.69 -15.29
N GLY A 52 10.35 14.14 -15.67
CA GLY A 52 10.17 12.69 -15.88
C GLY A 52 10.14 11.85 -14.60
N LYS A 53 10.00 12.46 -13.41
CA LYS A 53 9.74 11.77 -12.15
C LYS A 53 8.35 12.11 -11.62
N TRP A 54 7.88 11.28 -10.70
CA TRP A 54 6.58 11.49 -10.05
C TRP A 54 6.63 12.60 -9.00
N SER A 55 5.51 13.33 -8.89
CA SER A 55 5.19 14.20 -7.76
C SER A 55 4.76 13.41 -6.53
N ILE A 56 4.56 14.08 -5.39
CA ILE A 56 4.03 13.42 -4.18
C ILE A 56 2.61 12.92 -4.45
N LEU A 57 1.77 13.71 -5.11
CA LEU A 57 0.41 13.31 -5.45
C LEU A 57 0.38 12.06 -6.34
N GLN A 58 1.25 12.00 -7.35
CA GLN A 58 1.34 10.81 -8.22
C GLN A 58 1.77 9.56 -7.44
N VAL A 59 2.68 9.70 -6.45
CA VAL A 59 3.05 8.59 -5.57
C VAL A 59 1.88 8.13 -4.71
N ILE A 60 1.09 9.06 -4.16
CA ILE A 60 -0.08 8.73 -3.33
C ILE A 60 -1.16 8.05 -4.17
N GLN A 61 -1.45 8.56 -5.37
CA GLN A 61 -2.41 7.94 -6.28
C GLN A 61 -1.95 6.53 -6.71
N HIS A 62 -0.66 6.34 -6.98
CA HIS A 62 -0.09 5.02 -7.23
C HIS A 62 -0.29 4.03 -6.07
N LEU A 63 -0.14 4.48 -4.83
CA LEU A 63 -0.42 3.66 -3.65
C LEU A 63 -1.92 3.31 -3.55
N ALA A 64 -2.81 4.23 -3.93
CA ALA A 64 -4.25 3.97 -3.98
C ALA A 64 -4.61 2.89 -5.01
N ASP A 65 -4.09 2.97 -6.23
CA ASP A 65 -4.33 1.98 -7.29
C ASP A 65 -3.67 0.63 -6.99
N THR A 66 -2.51 0.66 -6.34
CA THR A 66 -1.86 -0.53 -5.77
C THR A 66 -2.80 -1.30 -4.85
N GLU A 67 -3.55 -0.64 -3.97
CA GLU A 67 -4.52 -1.32 -3.09
C GLU A 67 -5.60 -2.08 -3.86
N VAL A 68 -6.08 -1.53 -4.97
CA VAL A 68 -7.07 -2.18 -5.86
C VAL A 68 -6.48 -3.44 -6.47
N VAL A 69 -5.29 -3.32 -7.07
CA VAL A 69 -4.60 -4.41 -7.76
C VAL A 69 -4.35 -5.57 -6.79
N TYR A 70 -3.74 -5.30 -5.63
CA TYR A 70 -3.40 -6.37 -4.70
C TYR A 70 -4.62 -6.97 -4.02
N ARG A 71 -5.67 -6.19 -3.78
CA ARG A 71 -6.95 -6.72 -3.30
C ARG A 71 -7.55 -7.74 -4.27
N TYR A 72 -7.52 -7.43 -5.57
CA TYR A 72 -7.99 -8.34 -6.63
C TYR A 72 -7.12 -9.59 -6.70
N ARG A 73 -5.79 -9.45 -6.79
CA ARG A 73 -4.85 -10.56 -6.89
C ARG A 73 -4.94 -11.52 -5.71
N MET A 74 -5.03 -11.01 -4.48
CA MET A 74 -5.19 -11.84 -3.30
C MET A 74 -6.49 -12.65 -3.33
N ARG A 75 -7.60 -12.08 -3.82
CA ARG A 75 -8.86 -12.81 -3.97
C ARG A 75 -8.76 -13.92 -5.00
N MET A 76 -8.13 -13.65 -6.13
CA MET A 76 -7.87 -14.68 -7.15
C MET A 76 -7.12 -15.86 -6.52
N ILE A 77 -5.99 -15.59 -5.86
CA ILE A 77 -5.12 -16.63 -5.26
C ILE A 77 -5.86 -17.43 -4.18
N LEU A 78 -6.70 -16.77 -3.38
CA LEU A 78 -7.47 -17.41 -2.31
C LEU A 78 -8.71 -18.17 -2.80
N ALA A 79 -9.26 -17.83 -3.97
CA ALA A 79 -10.50 -18.41 -4.47
C ALA A 79 -10.28 -19.44 -5.59
N GLN A 80 -9.19 -19.35 -6.33
CA GLN A 80 -8.95 -20.15 -7.53
C GLN A 80 -7.70 -21.03 -7.38
N PRO A 81 -7.65 -22.18 -8.08
CA PRO A 81 -6.44 -22.99 -8.16
C PRO A 81 -5.44 -22.33 -9.12
N THR A 82 -4.29 -21.91 -8.59
CA THR A 82 -3.13 -21.41 -9.35
C THR A 82 -3.48 -20.37 -10.43
N PRO A 83 -4.19 -19.27 -10.09
CA PRO A 83 -4.60 -18.29 -11.09
C PRO A 83 -3.40 -17.58 -11.73
N GLU A 84 -3.54 -17.20 -12.99
CA GLU A 84 -2.64 -16.25 -13.62
C GLU A 84 -2.82 -14.86 -13.01
N ILE A 85 -1.69 -14.19 -12.72
CA ILE A 85 -1.63 -12.87 -12.12
C ILE A 85 -1.01 -11.91 -13.13
N GLN A 86 -1.82 -11.00 -13.63
CA GLN A 86 -1.42 -10.04 -14.65
C GLN A 86 -0.67 -8.86 -14.04
N GLY A 87 0.52 -8.56 -14.58
CA GLY A 87 1.25 -7.31 -14.36
C GLY A 87 0.52 -6.09 -14.92
N TYR A 88 0.89 -4.89 -14.48
CA TYR A 88 0.37 -3.64 -15.03
C TYR A 88 1.50 -2.63 -15.16
N ASP A 89 1.37 -1.74 -16.14
CA ASP A 89 2.33 -0.67 -16.36
C ASP A 89 1.92 0.56 -15.53
N GLN A 90 2.61 0.74 -14.40
CA GLN A 90 2.35 1.84 -13.47
C GLN A 90 2.64 3.22 -14.07
N ASP A 91 3.57 3.33 -15.02
CA ASP A 91 3.93 4.62 -15.63
C ASP A 91 2.87 5.04 -16.66
N LEU A 92 2.35 4.07 -17.43
CA LEU A 92 1.20 4.30 -18.30
C LEU A 92 -0.06 4.64 -17.49
N TRP A 93 -0.28 4.01 -16.33
CA TRP A 93 -1.40 4.37 -15.47
C TRP A 93 -1.24 5.78 -14.93
N ALA A 94 -0.06 6.12 -14.39
CA ALA A 94 0.21 7.45 -13.86
C ALA A 94 0.00 8.57 -14.89
N THR A 95 0.35 8.28 -16.14
CA THR A 95 0.20 9.20 -17.27
C THR A 95 -1.24 9.26 -17.79
N ASN A 96 -1.81 8.12 -18.17
CA ASN A 96 -3.08 8.06 -18.89
C ASN A 96 -4.30 8.22 -17.98
N LEU A 97 -4.15 7.97 -16.68
CA LEU A 97 -5.19 8.23 -15.68
C LEU A 97 -4.99 9.58 -15.00
N ASN A 98 -4.09 10.44 -15.50
CA ASN A 98 -3.87 11.80 -15.03
C ASN A 98 -3.69 11.90 -13.51
N TYR A 99 -2.79 11.10 -12.94
CA TYR A 99 -2.61 11.03 -11.47
C TYR A 99 -2.34 12.40 -10.83
N ASN A 100 -1.72 13.33 -11.57
CA ASN A 100 -1.40 14.65 -11.04
C ASN A 100 -2.58 15.63 -11.03
N ASP A 101 -3.73 15.23 -11.60
CA ASP A 101 -4.99 15.99 -11.60
C ASP A 101 -5.99 15.46 -10.56
N MET A 102 -5.67 14.34 -9.91
CA MET A 102 -6.52 13.71 -8.91
C MET A 102 -6.69 14.56 -7.65
N ASP A 103 -7.76 14.30 -6.92
CA ASP A 103 -7.99 14.86 -5.59
C ASP A 103 -7.22 14.06 -4.54
N LEU A 104 -6.40 14.77 -3.74
CA LEU A 104 -5.58 14.14 -2.70
C LEU A 104 -6.44 13.43 -1.64
N SER A 105 -7.57 14.03 -1.25
CA SER A 105 -8.43 13.48 -0.20
C SER A 105 -9.11 12.19 -0.65
N GLU A 106 -9.51 12.11 -1.92
CA GLU A 106 -10.05 10.90 -2.53
C GLU A 106 -9.00 9.78 -2.58
N ALA A 107 -7.78 10.07 -3.01
CA ALA A 107 -6.70 9.08 -3.06
C ALA A 107 -6.38 8.51 -1.66
N LEU A 108 -6.32 9.36 -0.63
CA LEU A 108 -6.11 8.93 0.75
C LEU A 108 -7.28 8.11 1.29
N GLU A 109 -8.51 8.44 0.91
CA GLU A 109 -9.71 7.71 1.31
C GLU A 109 -9.77 6.31 0.67
N ILE A 110 -9.38 6.18 -0.61
CA ILE A 110 -9.23 4.88 -1.29
C ILE A 110 -8.22 4.02 -0.53
N ILE A 111 -7.03 4.56 -0.21
CA ILE A 111 -6.03 3.86 0.59
C ILE A 111 -6.63 3.43 1.93
N ARG A 112 -7.29 4.34 2.66
CA ARG A 112 -7.87 4.05 3.98
C ARG A 112 -8.83 2.86 3.92
N VAL A 113 -9.79 2.89 3.01
CA VAL A 113 -10.85 1.88 2.90
C VAL A 113 -10.28 0.55 2.43
N LEU A 114 -9.50 0.54 1.35
CA LEU A 114 -8.99 -0.69 0.77
C LEU A 114 -7.92 -1.34 1.65
N ARG A 115 -7.01 -0.56 2.25
CA ARG A 115 -6.00 -1.07 3.17
C ARG A 115 -6.63 -1.72 4.39
N ALA A 116 -7.62 -1.07 5.01
CA ALA A 116 -8.35 -1.65 6.14
C ALA A 116 -9.03 -2.97 5.75
N ALA A 117 -9.67 -3.02 4.58
CA ALA A 117 -10.34 -4.21 4.10
C ALA A 117 -9.37 -5.33 3.69
N ASN A 118 -8.17 -5.00 3.20
CA ASN A 118 -7.11 -5.93 2.85
C ASN A 118 -6.50 -6.54 4.12
N LEU A 119 -6.14 -5.72 5.10
CA LEU A 119 -5.61 -6.19 6.39
C LEU A 119 -6.62 -7.04 7.16
N LYS A 120 -7.92 -6.71 7.11
CA LYS A 120 -8.97 -7.54 7.73
C LYS A 120 -9.02 -8.94 7.12
N MET A 121 -8.93 -9.05 5.80
CA MET A 121 -8.89 -10.34 5.10
C MET A 121 -7.64 -11.13 5.49
N LEU A 122 -6.47 -10.50 5.41
CA LEU A 122 -5.18 -11.13 5.73
C LEU A 122 -5.11 -11.64 7.18
N ARG A 123 -5.73 -10.93 8.15
CA ARG A 123 -5.80 -11.37 9.55
C ARG A 123 -6.57 -12.68 9.75
N GLY A 124 -7.48 -13.02 8.85
CA GLY A 124 -8.31 -14.23 8.94
C GLY A 124 -7.67 -15.47 8.31
N LEU A 125 -6.49 -15.35 7.69
CA LEU A 125 -5.86 -16.45 6.96
C LEU A 125 -5.02 -17.33 7.88
N ASN A 126 -5.07 -18.64 7.66
CA ASN A 126 -4.15 -19.61 8.27
C ASN A 126 -2.86 -19.79 7.44
N GLU A 127 -1.88 -20.52 7.98
CA GLU A 127 -0.59 -20.73 7.31
C GLU A 127 -0.72 -21.38 5.93
N THR A 128 -1.60 -22.37 5.76
CA THR A 128 -1.84 -23.01 4.46
C THR A 128 -2.41 -22.02 3.43
N GLN A 129 -3.31 -21.13 3.85
CA GLN A 129 -3.85 -20.08 2.97
C GLN A 129 -2.80 -19.02 2.62
N LEU A 130 -1.86 -18.73 3.53
CA LEU A 130 -0.76 -17.80 3.26
C LEU A 130 0.23 -18.35 2.21
N GLU A 131 0.37 -19.67 2.11
CA GLU A 131 1.19 -20.33 1.08
C GLU A 131 0.49 -20.53 -0.27
N ARG A 132 -0.84 -20.30 -0.35
CA ARG A 132 -1.53 -20.32 -1.64
C ARG A 132 -0.91 -19.31 -2.58
N SER A 133 -0.71 -19.73 -3.82
CA SER A 133 0.04 -18.99 -4.83
C SER A 133 -0.72 -18.89 -6.15
N GLY A 134 -0.51 -17.78 -6.85
CA GLY A 134 -0.81 -17.62 -8.28
C GLY A 134 0.47 -17.52 -9.10
N MET A 135 0.35 -17.55 -10.42
CA MET A 135 1.47 -17.40 -11.35
C MET A 135 1.49 -15.99 -11.92
N HIS A 136 2.41 -15.13 -11.46
CA HIS A 136 2.60 -13.82 -12.04
C HIS A 136 3.28 -13.93 -13.41
N ASN A 137 2.68 -13.33 -14.43
CA ASN A 137 3.13 -13.41 -15.81
C ASN A 137 4.60 -12.98 -16.02
N GLU A 138 5.07 -12.00 -15.24
CA GLU A 138 6.46 -11.51 -15.27
C GLU A 138 7.38 -12.03 -14.15
N ARG A 139 6.82 -12.34 -12.97
CA ARG A 139 7.61 -12.58 -11.73
C ARG A 139 7.54 -14.02 -11.22
N GLY A 140 6.82 -14.88 -11.95
CA GLY A 140 6.62 -16.28 -11.58
C GLY A 140 5.70 -16.44 -10.36
N PRO A 141 5.83 -17.54 -9.59
CA PRO A 141 4.96 -17.81 -8.46
C PRO A 141 4.95 -16.70 -7.40
N GLU A 142 3.75 -16.30 -6.99
CA GLU A 142 3.52 -15.34 -5.90
C GLU A 142 2.50 -15.89 -4.91
N SER A 143 2.98 -16.21 -3.69
CA SER A 143 2.12 -16.57 -2.57
C SER A 143 1.49 -15.34 -1.92
N ILE A 144 0.38 -15.53 -1.20
CA ILE A 144 -0.20 -14.46 -0.37
C ILE A 144 0.85 -13.90 0.61
N ARG A 145 1.69 -14.77 1.18
CA ARG A 145 2.81 -14.36 2.03
C ARG A 145 3.80 -13.47 1.31
N LYS A 146 4.23 -13.85 0.10
CA LYS A 146 5.15 -13.06 -0.72
C LYS A 146 4.54 -11.70 -1.04
N ILE A 147 3.25 -11.65 -1.39
CA ILE A 147 2.52 -10.39 -1.60
C ILE A 147 2.55 -9.52 -0.33
N LEU A 148 2.23 -10.07 0.84
CA LEU A 148 2.26 -9.32 2.11
C LEU A 148 3.64 -8.68 2.35
N GLN A 149 4.72 -9.42 2.12
CA GLN A 149 6.09 -8.89 2.27
C GLN A 149 6.41 -7.82 1.24
N MET A 150 6.03 -8.04 -0.02
CA MET A 150 6.25 -7.09 -1.12
C MET A 150 5.55 -5.76 -0.86
N ILE A 151 4.29 -5.76 -0.37
CA ILE A 151 3.57 -4.51 -0.07
C ILE A 151 4.20 -3.74 1.09
N ALA A 152 4.64 -4.43 2.13
CA ALA A 152 5.33 -3.75 3.23
C ALA A 152 6.64 -3.07 2.75
N ALA A 153 7.40 -3.72 1.87
CA ALA A 153 8.60 -3.13 1.29
C ALA A 153 8.28 -1.97 0.33
N HIS A 154 7.22 -2.11 -0.48
CA HIS A 154 6.71 -1.10 -1.41
C HIS A 154 6.27 0.18 -0.70
N ASP A 155 5.50 0.06 0.38
CA ASP A 155 5.07 1.18 1.23
C ASP A 155 6.27 1.99 1.75
N ILE A 156 7.29 1.30 2.28
CA ILE A 156 8.50 1.94 2.80
C ILE A 156 9.26 2.67 1.69
N LEU A 157 9.37 2.05 0.52
CA LEU A 157 10.04 2.64 -0.64
C LEU A 157 9.36 3.94 -1.07
N HIS A 158 8.03 3.97 -1.15
CA HIS A 158 7.29 5.17 -1.55
C HIS A 158 7.24 6.25 -0.47
N LEU A 159 7.20 5.90 0.82
CA LEU A 159 7.39 6.88 1.89
C LEU A 159 8.77 7.55 1.80
N ASN A 160 9.82 6.79 1.50
CA ASN A 160 11.16 7.35 1.28
C ASN A 160 11.24 8.21 0.01
N GLN A 161 10.49 7.86 -1.05
CA GLN A 161 10.36 8.69 -2.23
C GLN A 161 9.70 10.05 -1.91
N ILE A 162 8.61 10.06 -1.14
CA ILE A 162 7.94 11.29 -0.70
C ILE A 162 8.93 12.17 0.09
N ARG A 163 9.64 11.60 1.06
CA ARG A 163 10.68 12.33 1.84
C ARG A 163 11.77 12.93 0.97
N ARG A 164 12.18 12.23 -0.09
CA ARG A 164 13.17 12.75 -1.05
C ARG A 164 12.62 13.94 -1.84
N ILE A 165 11.38 13.84 -2.31
CA ILE A 165 10.71 14.93 -3.05
C ILE A 165 10.55 16.16 -2.15
N LYS A 166 10.11 15.97 -0.90
CA LYS A 166 10.03 17.03 0.12
C LYS A 166 11.35 17.77 0.30
N LYS A 167 12.43 17.01 0.52
CA LYS A 167 13.79 17.56 0.65
C LYS A 167 14.22 18.36 -0.59
N ALA A 168 13.84 17.91 -1.80
CA ALA A 168 14.16 18.62 -3.04
C ALA A 168 13.43 19.96 -3.17
N HIS A 169 12.26 20.10 -2.52
CA HIS A 169 11.46 21.34 -2.50
C HIS A 169 11.68 22.20 -1.25
N GLY A 170 12.49 21.75 -0.29
CA GLY A 170 12.78 22.48 0.94
C GLY A 170 11.65 22.47 1.97
N VAL A 171 10.78 21.44 1.95
CA VAL A 171 9.65 21.23 2.86
C VAL A 171 9.76 19.93 3.65
#